data_AF-A0A519ZK99-F1
#
_entry.id   AF-A0A519ZK99-F1
#
_cell.length_a   1.000
_cell.length_b   1.000
_cell.length_c   1.000
_cell.angle_alpha   90.00
_cell.angle_beta   90.00
_cell.angle_gamma   90.00
#
_symmetry.space_group_name_H-M   'P 1'
#
loop_
_entity.id
_entity.type
_entity.pdbx_description
1 polymer ?
#
loop_
_entity_poly.entity_id
_entity_poly.type
_entity_poly.pdbx_seq_one_letter_code
_entity_poly.pdbx_strand_id
1 'polypeptide(L)'
;YNVPSRYVSGYICPAGNELRGIGATHAWVEAYIPDYGWMGIDPTNNCLVGDRHIRIAFGRNFNDCTPVKGTYKGSSVHTLSVAVIITNEKLKQEEGVVLSIEPYVKEIEEPITIVNSYQKFIEMQQQQQQQ
;
A
#
# COMPACT_ATOMS: atom_id res chain seq x y z
N TYR A 1 15.69 -10.62 -19.64
CA TYR A 1 15.03 -9.67 -20.56
C TYR A 1 15.27 -8.25 -20.05
N ASN A 2 15.99 -7.42 -20.80
CA ASN A 2 16.39 -6.07 -20.39
C ASN A 2 15.25 -5.06 -20.61
N VAL A 3 14.13 -5.28 -19.93
CA VAL A 3 12.90 -4.49 -20.10
C VAL A 3 12.75 -3.57 -18.89
N PRO A 4 12.69 -2.24 -19.09
CA PRO A 4 12.42 -1.32 -17.99
C PRO A 4 11.06 -1.65 -17.36
N SER A 5 11.04 -1.80 -16.04
CA SER A 5 9.82 -2.11 -15.30
C SER A 5 9.72 -1.27 -14.04
N ARG A 6 8.49 -1.08 -13.55
CA ARG A 6 8.21 -0.39 -12.29
C ARG A 6 7.14 -1.12 -11.50
N TYR A 7 7.31 -1.10 -10.18
CA TYR A 7 6.30 -1.50 -9.22
C TYR A 7 5.24 -0.40 -9.14
N VAL A 8 3.97 -0.80 -9.11
CA VAL A 8 2.85 0.14 -9.01
C VAL A 8 1.97 -0.27 -7.84
N SER A 9 1.65 0.71 -6.99
CA SER A 9 0.71 0.55 -5.88
C SER A 9 -0.54 1.38 -6.14
N GLY A 10 -1.67 0.81 -5.80
CA GLY A 10 -2.95 1.47 -5.97
C GLY A 10 -4.09 0.60 -5.50
N TYR A 11 -5.20 0.66 -6.21
CA TYR A 11 -6.42 -0.07 -5.84
C TYR A 11 -7.17 -0.60 -7.06
N ILE A 12 -8.04 -1.57 -6.83
CA ILE A 12 -8.97 -2.09 -7.84
C ILE A 12 -10.41 -1.68 -7.50
N CYS A 13 -11.09 -1.05 -8.46
CA CYS A 13 -12.51 -0.73 -8.33
C CYS A 13 -13.39 -2.00 -8.30
N PRO A 14 -14.33 -2.11 -7.33
CA PRO A 14 -15.29 -3.21 -7.23
C PRO A 14 -16.27 -3.21 -8.40
N ALA A 15 -16.08 -4.07 -9.39
CA ALA A 15 -17.09 -4.36 -10.42
C ALA A 15 -17.44 -5.85 -10.33
N GLY A 16 -18.38 -6.20 -9.46
CA GLY A 16 -18.69 -7.59 -9.11
C GLY A 16 -17.62 -8.25 -8.21
N ASN A 17 -17.64 -9.58 -8.12
CA ASN A 17 -16.77 -10.39 -7.24
C ASN A 17 -15.57 -11.06 -7.96
N GLU A 18 -15.16 -10.56 -9.12
CA GLU A 18 -14.30 -11.33 -10.04
C GLU A 18 -12.79 -11.07 -9.86
N LEU A 19 -12.39 -9.96 -9.23
CA LEU A 19 -10.98 -9.64 -9.01
C LEU A 19 -10.58 -9.80 -7.55
N ARG A 20 -9.39 -10.35 -7.31
CA ARG A 20 -8.74 -10.39 -6.00
C ARG A 20 -8.15 -9.02 -5.68
N GLY A 21 -8.30 -8.57 -4.44
CA GLY A 21 -7.78 -7.28 -3.95
C GLY A 21 -8.79 -6.12 -4.01
N ILE A 22 -10.06 -6.39 -4.29
CA ILE A 22 -11.12 -5.38 -4.25
C ILE A 22 -11.23 -4.77 -2.83
N GLY A 23 -11.25 -3.45 -2.74
CA GLY A 23 -11.43 -2.72 -1.48
C GLY A 23 -10.19 -2.66 -0.57
N ALA A 24 -9.07 -3.25 -0.98
CA ALA A 24 -7.78 -3.16 -0.29
C ALA A 24 -6.69 -2.59 -1.22
N THR A 25 -5.55 -2.22 -0.63
CA THR A 25 -4.36 -1.84 -1.41
C THR A 25 -3.96 -3.00 -2.32
N HIS A 26 -3.75 -2.70 -3.60
CA HIS A 26 -3.34 -3.65 -4.63
C HIS A 26 -2.02 -3.24 -5.27
N ALA A 27 -1.36 -4.19 -5.91
CA ALA A 27 -0.09 -3.96 -6.57
C ALA A 27 0.01 -4.71 -7.90
N TRP A 28 0.65 -4.08 -8.87
CA TRP A 28 0.92 -4.66 -10.18
C TRP A 28 2.27 -4.15 -10.72
N VAL A 29 2.65 -4.65 -11.91
CA VAL A 29 3.89 -4.25 -12.57
C VAL A 29 3.56 -3.56 -13.87
N GLU A 30 4.32 -2.50 -14.20
CA GLU A 30 4.30 -1.91 -15.53
C GLU A 30 5.64 -2.12 -16.21
N ALA A 31 5.59 -2.55 -17.47
CA ALA A 31 6.75 -2.73 -18.33
C ALA A 31 6.72 -1.69 -19.46
N TYR A 32 7.88 -1.12 -19.78
CA TYR A 32 7.99 -0.19 -20.90
C TYR A 32 8.19 -0.95 -22.21
N ILE A 33 7.29 -0.71 -23.16
CA ILE A 33 7.32 -1.26 -24.50
C ILE A 33 7.62 -0.09 -25.46
N PRO A 34 8.67 -0.17 -26.30
CA PRO A 34 8.93 0.85 -27.33
C PRO A 34 7.68 1.13 -28.17
N ASP A 35 7.46 2.39 -28.51
CA ASP A 35 6.31 2.88 -29.30
C ASP A 35 4.90 2.71 -28.68
N TYR A 36 4.77 1.95 -27.60
CA TYR A 36 3.51 1.75 -26.87
C TYR A 36 3.49 2.46 -25.50
N GLY A 37 4.66 2.60 -24.86
CA GLY A 37 4.80 3.17 -23.53
C GLY A 37 4.68 2.13 -22.41
N TRP A 38 4.16 2.55 -21.26
CA TRP A 38 4.03 1.69 -20.07
C TRP A 38 2.79 0.81 -20.15
N MET A 39 2.98 -0.50 -20.26
CA MET A 39 1.92 -1.50 -20.22
C MET A 39 1.84 -2.15 -18.84
N GLY A 40 0.66 -2.14 -18.23
CA GLY A 40 0.42 -2.72 -16.92
C GLY A 40 -0.03 -4.18 -16.99
N ILE A 41 0.52 -5.00 -16.11
CA ILE A 41 0.27 -6.43 -15.98
C ILE A 41 -0.05 -6.72 -14.52
N ASP A 42 -1.22 -7.31 -14.28
CA ASP A 42 -1.66 -7.76 -12.96
C ASP A 42 -1.53 -9.28 -12.87
N PRO A 43 -0.42 -9.80 -12.33
CA PRO A 43 -0.20 -11.24 -12.20
C PRO A 43 -1.14 -11.89 -11.16
N THR A 44 -1.66 -11.12 -10.21
CA THR A 44 -2.57 -11.64 -9.17
C THR A 44 -3.92 -12.03 -9.77
N ASN A 45 -4.37 -11.28 -10.77
CA ASN A 45 -5.63 -11.51 -11.46
C ASN A 45 -5.47 -12.10 -12.87
N ASN A 46 -4.22 -12.41 -13.26
CA ASN A 46 -3.88 -12.93 -14.59
C ASN A 46 -4.49 -12.10 -15.73
N CYS A 47 -4.40 -10.78 -15.63
CA CYS A 47 -5.00 -9.86 -16.59
C CYS A 47 -4.10 -8.66 -16.88
N LEU A 48 -4.42 -7.95 -17.96
CA LEU A 48 -3.84 -6.64 -18.22
C LEU A 48 -4.52 -5.59 -17.33
N VAL A 49 -3.75 -4.60 -16.94
CA VAL A 49 -4.23 -3.43 -16.19
C VAL A 49 -5.15 -2.63 -17.08
N GLY A 50 -6.34 -2.29 -16.57
CA GLY A 50 -7.34 -1.53 -17.31
C GLY A 50 -7.97 -0.45 -16.44
N ASP A 51 -9.16 0.01 -16.84
CA ASP A 51 -9.84 1.18 -16.23
C ASP A 51 -10.21 1.00 -14.75
N ARG A 52 -10.18 -0.24 -14.25
CA ARG A 52 -10.47 -0.55 -12.85
C ARG A 52 -9.25 -0.44 -11.93
N HIS A 53 -8.04 -0.36 -12.48
CA HIS A 53 -6.80 -0.26 -11.73
C HIS A 53 -6.47 1.22 -11.50
N ILE A 54 -6.77 1.71 -10.31
CA ILE A 54 -6.48 3.10 -9.92
C ILE A 54 -5.04 3.18 -9.42
N ARG A 55 -4.16 3.79 -10.21
CA ARG A 55 -2.77 4.04 -9.83
C ARG A 55 -2.69 5.14 -8.78
N ILE A 56 -1.96 4.88 -7.68
CA ILE A 56 -1.67 5.88 -6.64
C ILE A 56 -0.19 6.24 -6.61
N ALA A 57 0.71 5.26 -6.68
CA ALA A 57 2.15 5.46 -6.66
C ALA A 57 2.87 4.44 -7.55
N PHE A 58 4.08 4.78 -8.01
CA PHE A 58 4.96 3.86 -8.71
C PHE A 58 6.44 4.08 -8.34
N GLY A 59 7.25 3.04 -8.41
CA GLY A 59 8.65 3.06 -7.99
C GLY A 59 9.40 1.79 -8.37
N ARG A 60 10.60 1.60 -7.84
CA ARG A 60 11.41 0.40 -8.12
C ARG A 60 10.89 -0.82 -7.38
N ASN A 61 10.36 -0.61 -6.19
CA ASN A 61 9.79 -1.65 -5.34
C ASN A 61 8.78 -1.05 -4.34
N PHE A 62 8.22 -1.91 -3.48
CA PHE A 62 7.24 -1.54 -2.47
C PHE A 62 7.71 -0.41 -1.53
N ASN A 63 9.00 -0.30 -1.22
CA ASN A 63 9.52 0.71 -0.28
C ASN A 63 9.42 2.15 -0.83
N ASP A 64 9.31 2.30 -2.15
CA ASP A 64 9.12 3.58 -2.82
C ASP A 64 7.64 3.99 -2.86
N CYS A 65 6.73 3.02 -2.67
CA CYS A 65 5.28 3.18 -2.85
C CYS A 65 4.48 2.82 -1.59
N THR A 66 5.13 2.70 -0.44
CA THR A 66 4.47 2.24 0.78
C THR A 66 3.38 3.26 1.18
N PRO A 67 2.12 2.84 1.36
CA PRO A 67 1.00 3.76 1.65
C PRO A 67 1.20 4.60 2.92
N VAL A 68 1.92 4.06 3.91
CA VAL A 68 2.28 4.73 5.15
C VAL A 68 3.76 4.50 5.40
N LYS A 69 4.56 5.57 5.45
CA LYS A 69 5.99 5.50 5.75
C LYS A 69 6.39 6.70 6.61
N GLY A 70 7.08 6.44 7.70
CA GLY A 70 7.56 7.47 8.61
C GLY A 70 8.25 6.85 9.81
N THR A 71 9.03 7.66 10.52
CA THR A 71 9.61 7.29 11.81
C THR A 71 9.21 8.36 12.80
N TYR A 72 8.52 7.96 13.87
CA TYR A 72 8.20 8.86 14.97
C TYR A 72 9.27 8.75 16.05
N LYS A 73 9.68 9.89 16.63
CA LYS A 73 10.61 9.94 17.77
C LYS A 73 10.07 10.93 18.81
N GLY A 74 9.62 10.42 19.94
CA GLY A 74 9.12 11.20 21.07
C GLY A 74 8.32 10.36 22.07
N SER A 75 7.98 10.95 23.21
CA SER A 75 7.23 10.32 24.30
C SER A 75 5.79 10.84 24.29
N SER A 76 4.94 10.27 23.44
CA SER A 76 3.51 10.59 23.38
C SER A 76 2.73 9.43 22.78
N VAL A 77 1.49 9.26 23.22
CA VAL A 77 0.50 8.37 22.58
C VAL A 77 0.12 9.00 21.24
N HIS A 78 0.10 8.21 20.17
CA HIS A 78 -0.29 8.65 18.82
C HIS A 78 -1.21 7.62 18.19
N THR A 79 -2.26 8.11 17.52
CA THR A 79 -3.20 7.29 16.75
C THR A 79 -3.17 7.75 15.31
N LEU A 80 -2.88 6.83 14.38
CA LEU A 80 -3.02 7.06 12.95
C LEU A 80 -4.29 6.39 12.44
N SER A 81 -5.20 7.18 11.90
CA SER A 81 -6.44 6.70 11.29
C SER A 81 -6.39 6.92 9.78
N VAL A 82 -6.54 5.84 9.00
CA VAL A 82 -6.58 5.89 7.54
C VAL A 82 -7.85 5.20 7.07
N ALA A 83 -8.57 5.85 6.16
CA ALA A 83 -9.73 5.27 5.52
C ALA A 83 -9.73 5.58 4.02
N VAL A 84 -10.09 4.57 3.23
CA VAL A 84 -10.16 4.65 1.78
C VAL A 84 -11.48 4.03 1.33
N ILE A 85 -12.22 4.76 0.51
CA ILE A 85 -13.47 4.31 -0.08
C ILE A 85 -13.31 4.28 -1.59
N ILE A 86 -13.70 3.14 -2.18
CA ILE A 86 -13.65 2.92 -3.62
C ILE A 86 -15.01 2.42 -4.04
N THR A 87 -15.65 3.19 -4.92
CA THR A 87 -16.99 2.91 -5.41
C THR A 87 -17.06 3.19 -6.91
N ASN A 88 -17.87 2.39 -7.60
CA ASN A 88 -18.24 2.63 -9.00
C ASN A 88 -19.52 3.49 -9.12
N GLU A 89 -20.16 3.82 -7.99
CA GLU A 89 -21.35 4.65 -7.95
C GLU A 89 -20.97 6.14 -7.96
N LYS A 90 -21.82 6.98 -8.56
CA LYS A 90 -21.70 8.43 -8.39
C LYS A 90 -21.92 8.74 -6.91
N LEU A 91 -20.92 9.34 -6.27
CA LEU A 91 -21.10 9.92 -4.94
C LEU A 91 -22.27 10.90 -5.02
N LYS A 92 -23.39 10.56 -4.38
CA LYS A 92 -24.43 11.56 -4.12
C LYS A 92 -23.77 12.59 -3.22
N GLN A 93 -23.70 13.83 -3.68
CA GLN A 93 -23.38 14.97 -2.83
C GLN A 93 -24.54 15.12 -1.84
N GLU A 94 -24.51 14.34 -0.77
CA GLU A 94 -25.24 14.66 0.45
C GLU A 94 -24.24 15.39 1.35
N GLU A 95 -24.65 16.57 1.82
CA GLU A 95 -23.86 17.43 2.68
C GLU A 95 -23.32 16.64 3.88
N GLY A 96 -21.99 16.58 4.00
CA GLY A 96 -21.33 16.07 5.21
C GLY A 96 -21.35 14.55 5.36
N VAL A 97 -20.69 13.82 4.47
CA VAL A 97 -20.32 12.43 4.75
C VAL A 97 -19.18 12.40 5.79
N VAL A 98 -19.51 12.68 7.05
CA VAL A 98 -18.68 12.23 8.18
C VAL A 98 -18.94 10.74 8.29
N LEU A 99 -18.15 9.94 7.56
CA LEU A 99 -18.19 8.51 7.72
C LEU A 99 -17.81 8.23 9.18
N SER A 100 -18.72 7.63 9.94
CA SER A 100 -18.43 7.01 11.23
C SER A 100 -17.59 5.76 10.97
N ILE A 101 -16.34 5.97 10.57
CA ILE A 101 -15.37 4.89 10.40
C ILE A 101 -14.79 4.73 11.79
N GLU A 102 -15.09 3.63 12.47
CA GLU A 102 -14.25 3.25 13.60
C GLU A 102 -12.83 3.12 13.06
N PRO A 103 -11.89 3.97 13.52
CA PRO A 103 -10.54 3.93 13.00
C PRO A 103 -9.96 2.55 13.32
N TYR A 104 -9.26 1.95 12.37
CA TYR A 104 -8.43 0.80 12.67
C TYR A 104 -7.35 1.23 13.67
N VAL A 105 -7.58 0.95 14.96
CA VAL A 105 -6.62 1.20 16.04
C VAL A 105 -5.82 -0.08 16.24
N LYS A 106 -4.54 -0.04 15.86
CA LYS A 106 -3.59 -1.07 16.30
C LYS A 106 -3.07 -0.66 17.67
N GLU A 107 -3.73 -1.13 18.73
CA GLU A 107 -3.20 -1.03 20.08
C GLU A 107 -1.93 -1.90 20.19
N ILE A 108 -0.83 -1.30 20.60
CA ILE A 108 0.42 -2.02 20.84
C ILE A 108 0.31 -2.54 22.29
N GLU A 109 -0.03 -3.82 22.46
CA GLU A 109 -0.21 -4.45 23.79
C GLU A 109 1.10 -4.66 24.57
N GLU A 110 2.26 -4.56 23.90
CA GLU A 110 3.55 -4.77 24.56
C GLU A 110 4.06 -3.49 25.24
N PRO A 111 4.60 -3.57 26.47
CA PRO A 111 5.19 -2.43 27.14
C PRO A 111 6.27 -1.83 26.22
N ILE A 112 6.20 -0.52 26.01
CA ILE A 112 7.20 0.25 25.25
C ILE A 112 8.55 0.06 25.95
N THR A 113 9.29 -0.97 25.54
CA THR A 113 10.72 -1.03 25.80
C THR A 113 11.29 0.13 25.02
N ILE A 114 11.90 1.08 25.71
CA ILE A 114 12.62 2.21 25.13
C ILE A 114 13.89 1.66 24.48
N VAL A 115 13.73 0.89 23.42
CA VAL A 115 14.79 0.42 22.56
C VAL A 115 14.45 0.97 21.20
N ASN A 116 15.22 1.97 20.80
CA ASN A 116 15.11 2.58 19.48
C ASN A 116 15.16 1.47 18.42
N SER A 117 14.29 1.53 17.40
CA SER A 117 14.25 0.57 16.30
C SER A 117 15.61 0.36 15.63
N TYR A 118 16.52 1.33 15.72
CA TYR A 118 17.91 1.21 15.33
C TYR A 118 18.68 0.15 16.14
N GLN A 119 18.53 0.09 17.47
CA GLN A 119 19.19 -0.92 18.31
C GLN A 119 18.69 -2.33 17.99
N LYS A 120 17.37 -2.51 17.83
CA LYS A 120 16.78 -3.81 17.41
C LYS A 120 17.31 -4.27 16.04
N PHE A 121 17.50 -3.34 15.09
CA PHE A 121 18.08 -3.65 13.79
C PHE A 121 19.55 -4.09 13.90
N ILE A 122 20.35 -3.42 14.72
CA ILE A 122 21.77 -3.77 14.93
C ILE A 122 21.92 -5.15 15.59
N GLU A 123 21.11 -5.46 16.60
CA GLU A 123 21.12 -6.77 17.27
C GLU A 123 20.74 -7.91 16.31
N MET A 124 19.73 -7.70 15.47
CA MET A 124 19.31 -8.69 14.48
C MET A 124 20.41 -8.97 13.44
N GLN A 125 21.14 -7.93 13.01
CA GLN A 125 22.30 -8.09 12.12
C GLN A 125 23.46 -8.84 12.81
N GLN A 126 23.69 -8.59 14.11
CA GLN A 126 24.71 -9.32 14.86
C GLN A 126 24.36 -10.81 15.05
N GLN A 127 23.10 -11.15 15.31
CA GLN A 127 22.67 -12.55 15.43
C GLN A 127 22.81 -13.34 14.13
N GLN A 128 22.52 -12.72 12.98
CA GLN A 128 22.68 -13.37 11.67
C GLN A 128 24.14 -13.67 11.32
N GLN A 129 25.10 -12.94 11.90
CA GLN A 129 26.54 -13.17 11.67
C GLN A 129 27.14 -14.23 12.60
N GLN A 130 26.41 -14.68 13.63
CA GLN A 130 26.84 -15.72 14.57
C GLN A 130 26.24 -17.10 14.26
N GLN A 131 25.50 -17.25 13.15
CA GLN A 131 25.03 -18.54 12.62
C GLN A 131 25.77 -18.93 11.35
#